data_AF-A0A0C9U656-F1
#
_entry.id   AF-A0A0C9U656-F1
#
_cell.length_a   1.000
_cell.length_b   1.000
_cell.length_c   1.000
_cell.angle_alpha   90.00
_cell.angle_beta   90.00
_cell.angle_gamma   90.00
#
_symmetry.space_group_name_H-M   'P 1'
#
loop_
_entity.id
_entity.type
_entity.pdbx_description
1 polymer ?
#
loop_
_entity_poly.entity_id
_entity_poly.type
_entity_poly.pdbx_seq_one_letter_code
_entity_poly.pdbx_strand_id
1 'polypeptide(L)'
;MMNIQALKEDLGIEPDVAIERNKSLFERKLEIQTKQIVGEVQNIVYRESDRIINTISKSLQGPHDKLIDPDVHALWKEMGWGASVKAHQFVLALRDYFQEKWEANPLESQDSINLEFPEPAHFLRLTEDPSDNPPPQLKKDHWALPYMTLSRLQPISESFDDDASGYITPSEVNVFTASRPDHWSLPHWVAYWAVGWHQTLIDYSARIEEVISKIFAILPEICAENQSSANQYLSTVYVPIWTLARSVNEVMVNPSLRFRFEQYCRTEELRLKITGPGRIERFILPVLWLLLKRHFDIMKLCRSNFVQPDELWDASSSIMFVIQAAQERLEDLKAIFKHQGFDLAEQFSIFAHGLFEYMNDGTELWSPIEMRDQDERFEDILDAPEEDPDPSTVLNHPLDADIRDFAAYEVPEEDIDPEVLWPNIHSPLKHLLGRWHGF
;
A
#
# COMPACT_ATOMS: atom_id res chain seq x y z
N MET A 1 -15.93 -40.79 63.80
CA MET A 1 -15.46 -41.90 64.65
C MET A 1 -16.67 -42.61 65.21
N MET A 2 -16.93 -43.85 64.80
CA MET A 2 -18.09 -44.63 65.22
C MET A 2 -17.81 -45.23 66.62
N ASN A 3 -18.75 -45.06 67.57
CA ASN A 3 -18.60 -45.48 68.96
C ASN A 3 -18.63 -47.02 69.06
N ILE A 4 -17.67 -47.64 69.78
CA ILE A 4 -17.57 -49.09 69.99
C ILE A 4 -18.86 -49.68 70.61
N GLN A 5 -19.59 -48.87 71.38
CA GLN A 5 -20.89 -49.26 71.94
C GLN A 5 -21.96 -49.45 70.85
N ALA A 6 -21.98 -48.60 69.82
CA ALA A 6 -22.93 -48.67 68.71
C ALA A 6 -22.66 -49.89 67.81
N LEU A 7 -21.40 -50.27 67.64
CA LEU A 7 -20.99 -51.49 66.92
C LEU A 7 -21.46 -52.78 67.61
N LYS A 8 -21.48 -52.80 68.95
CA LYS A 8 -22.00 -53.95 69.73
C LYS A 8 -23.52 -54.08 69.63
N GLU A 9 -24.24 -52.97 69.57
CA GLU A 9 -25.69 -52.98 69.33
C GLU A 9 -26.03 -53.44 67.90
N ASP A 10 -25.27 -53.00 66.88
CA ASP A 10 -25.47 -53.43 65.49
C ASP A 10 -25.18 -54.93 65.27
N LEU A 11 -24.20 -55.51 65.98
CA LEU A 11 -23.87 -56.93 65.93
C LEU A 11 -24.92 -57.85 66.61
N GLY A 12 -25.82 -57.29 67.42
CA GLY A 12 -26.91 -58.02 68.08
C GLY A 12 -28.21 -58.08 67.28
N ILE A 13 -28.26 -57.41 66.12
CA ILE A 13 -29.43 -57.37 65.23
C ILE A 13 -29.38 -58.58 64.29
N GLU A 14 -30.48 -59.32 64.18
CA GLU A 14 -30.58 -60.42 63.22
C GLU A 14 -30.27 -59.93 61.79
N PRO A 15 -29.48 -60.70 61.02
CA PRO A 15 -28.96 -60.27 59.73
C PRO A 15 -30.05 -59.81 58.75
N ASP A 16 -31.23 -60.44 58.77
CA ASP A 16 -32.36 -60.07 57.92
C ASP A 16 -32.92 -58.67 58.25
N VAL A 17 -32.95 -58.32 59.55
CA VAL A 17 -33.40 -56.99 60.01
C VAL A 17 -32.36 -55.92 59.69
N ALA A 18 -31.07 -56.25 59.80
CA ALA A 18 -29.97 -55.36 59.42
C ALA A 18 -29.93 -55.12 57.90
N ILE A 19 -30.20 -56.15 57.09
CA ILE A 19 -30.29 -56.07 55.64
C ILE A 19 -31.48 -55.20 55.23
N GLU A 20 -32.67 -55.41 55.79
CA GLU A 20 -33.85 -54.61 55.42
C GLU A 20 -33.68 -53.14 55.81
N ARG A 21 -33.05 -52.87 56.97
CA ARG A 21 -32.73 -51.50 57.39
C ARG A 21 -31.72 -50.84 56.45
N ASN A 22 -30.67 -51.56 56.05
CA ASN A 22 -29.67 -51.05 55.11
C ASN A 22 -30.18 -50.94 53.68
N LYS A 23 -31.14 -51.77 53.28
CA LYS A 23 -31.77 -51.74 51.95
C LYS A 23 -32.44 -50.39 51.68
N SER A 24 -33.21 -49.88 52.63
CA SER A 24 -33.84 -48.55 52.49
C SER A 24 -32.82 -47.41 52.33
N LEU A 25 -31.68 -47.49 53.03
CA LEU A 25 -30.58 -46.53 52.91
C LEU A 25 -29.81 -46.70 51.60
N PHE A 26 -29.63 -47.94 51.14
CA PHE A 26 -28.99 -48.27 49.87
C PHE A 26 -29.84 -47.79 48.70
N GLU A 27 -31.15 -48.07 48.68
CA GLU A 27 -32.07 -47.64 47.63
C GLU A 27 -32.09 -46.11 47.50
N ARG A 28 -32.12 -45.39 48.63
CA ARG A 28 -32.07 -43.93 48.62
C ARG A 28 -30.73 -43.38 48.12
N LYS A 29 -29.61 -44.02 48.48
CA LYS A 29 -28.28 -43.66 47.95
C LYS A 29 -28.16 -43.97 46.46
N LEU A 30 -28.69 -45.12 46.03
CA LEU A 30 -28.70 -45.54 44.64
C LEU A 30 -29.52 -44.56 43.79
N GLU A 31 -30.70 -44.15 44.25
CA GLU A 31 -31.54 -43.19 43.53
C GLU A 31 -30.84 -41.83 43.37
N ILE A 32 -30.16 -41.34 44.41
CA ILE A 32 -29.38 -40.10 44.36
C ILE A 32 -28.22 -40.23 43.37
N GLN A 33 -27.46 -41.33 43.41
CA GLN A 33 -26.36 -41.58 42.48
C GLN A 33 -26.86 -41.72 41.04
N THR A 34 -27.96 -42.42 40.80
CA THR A 34 -28.56 -42.55 39.47
C THR A 34 -28.98 -41.18 38.93
N LYS A 35 -29.62 -40.33 39.73
CA LYS A 35 -29.97 -38.96 39.31
C LYS A 35 -28.76 -38.10 38.98
N GLN A 36 -27.68 -38.23 39.77
CA GLN A 36 -26.43 -37.52 39.51
C GLN A 36 -25.77 -37.98 38.21
N ILE A 37 -25.67 -39.30 37.98
CA ILE A 37 -25.12 -39.88 36.75
C ILE A 37 -25.94 -39.44 35.54
N VAL A 38 -27.28 -39.47 35.62
CA VAL A 38 -28.14 -39.01 34.52
C VAL A 38 -27.91 -37.53 34.21
N GLY A 39 -27.79 -36.68 35.24
CA GLY A 39 -27.51 -35.25 35.05
C GLY A 39 -26.13 -34.98 34.44
N GLU A 40 -25.10 -35.70 34.87
CA GLU A 40 -23.74 -35.60 34.29
C GLU A 40 -23.71 -36.08 32.84
N VAL A 41 -24.36 -37.22 32.54
CA VAL A 41 -24.48 -37.75 31.18
C VAL A 41 -25.24 -36.78 30.28
N GLN A 42 -26.34 -36.19 30.75
CA GLN A 42 -27.08 -35.16 30.00
C GLN A 42 -26.20 -33.95 29.68
N ASN A 43 -25.46 -33.44 30.67
CA ASN A 43 -24.54 -32.31 30.45
C ASN A 43 -23.43 -32.63 29.45
N ILE A 44 -22.88 -33.86 29.47
CA ILE A 44 -21.89 -34.32 28.49
C ILE A 44 -22.53 -34.41 27.09
N VAL A 45 -23.73 -34.97 26.99
CA VAL A 45 -24.47 -35.10 25.72
C VAL A 45 -24.80 -33.74 25.11
N TYR A 46 -25.23 -32.75 25.92
CA TYR A 46 -25.48 -31.39 25.44
C TYR A 46 -24.19 -30.73 24.94
N ARG A 47 -23.09 -30.84 25.70
CA ARG A 47 -21.79 -30.27 25.30
C ARG A 47 -21.26 -30.89 24.01
N GLU A 48 -21.33 -32.21 23.88
CA GLU A 48 -20.88 -32.88 22.66
C GLU A 48 -21.82 -32.61 21.49
N SER A 49 -23.13 -32.49 21.72
CA SER A 49 -24.10 -32.12 20.70
C SER A 49 -23.87 -30.69 20.19
N ASP A 50 -23.66 -29.72 21.09
CA ASP A 50 -23.34 -28.33 20.72
C ASP A 50 -21.98 -28.23 20.02
N ARG A 51 -21.00 -29.04 20.43
CA ARG A 51 -19.69 -29.11 19.79
C ARG A 51 -19.79 -29.70 18.39
N ILE A 52 -20.56 -30.77 18.21
CA ILE A 52 -20.82 -31.40 16.91
C ILE A 52 -21.58 -30.44 16.01
N ILE A 53 -22.64 -29.78 16.50
CA ILE A 53 -23.39 -28.78 15.74
C ILE A 53 -22.49 -27.61 15.33
N ASN A 54 -21.69 -27.05 16.24
CA ASN A 54 -20.76 -25.98 15.88
C ASN A 54 -19.68 -26.43 14.88
N THR A 55 -19.20 -27.66 14.98
CA THR A 55 -18.20 -28.21 14.06
C THR A 55 -18.82 -28.45 12.69
N ILE A 56 -20.03 -29.02 12.64
CA ILE A 56 -20.80 -29.29 11.42
C ILE A 56 -21.27 -27.99 10.76
N SER A 57 -21.78 -27.01 11.52
CA SER A 57 -22.16 -25.70 11.00
C SER A 57 -20.96 -24.93 10.44
N LYS A 58 -19.79 -25.01 11.08
CA LYS A 58 -18.55 -24.43 10.53
C LYS A 58 -18.02 -25.18 9.31
N SER A 59 -18.26 -26.50 9.20
CA SER A 59 -17.88 -27.28 8.02
C SER A 59 -18.88 -27.21 6.86
N LEU A 60 -20.12 -26.78 7.14
CA LEU A 60 -21.18 -26.57 6.15
C LEU A 60 -21.18 -25.14 5.58
N GLN A 61 -20.48 -24.19 6.21
CA GLN A 61 -20.25 -22.88 5.63
C GLN A 61 -19.34 -23.03 4.40
N GLY A 62 -19.89 -22.74 3.23
CA GLY A 62 -19.12 -22.71 2.00
C GLY A 62 -18.05 -21.61 2.05
N PRO A 63 -16.99 -21.70 1.24
CA PRO A 63 -16.00 -20.62 1.11
C PRO A 63 -16.65 -19.26 0.80
N HIS A 64 -17.76 -19.27 0.05
CA HIS A 64 -18.55 -18.09 -0.26
C HIS A 64 -19.22 -17.46 0.97
N ASP A 65 -19.62 -18.23 1.99
CA ASP A 65 -20.27 -17.70 3.20
C ASP A 65 -19.33 -16.82 4.04
N LYS A 66 -18.03 -16.83 3.74
CA LYS A 66 -17.03 -15.97 4.38
C LYS A 66 -16.93 -14.58 3.73
N LEU A 67 -17.50 -14.40 2.54
CA LEU A 67 -17.42 -13.16 1.79
C LEU A 67 -18.41 -12.13 2.31
N ILE A 68 -17.95 -10.90 2.47
CA ILE A 68 -18.75 -9.78 2.99
C ILE A 68 -19.44 -9.03 1.85
N ASP A 69 -18.74 -8.77 0.75
CA ASP A 69 -19.31 -8.04 -0.38
C ASP A 69 -20.36 -8.89 -1.12
N PRO A 70 -21.60 -8.38 -1.28
CA PRO A 70 -22.71 -9.18 -1.79
C PRO A 70 -22.54 -9.59 -3.26
N ASP A 71 -21.88 -8.76 -4.07
CA ASP A 71 -21.66 -9.04 -5.49
C ASP A 71 -20.60 -10.13 -5.65
N VAL A 72 -19.49 -10.03 -4.90
CA VAL A 72 -18.46 -11.06 -4.94
C VAL A 72 -18.95 -12.36 -4.30
N HIS A 73 -19.76 -12.29 -3.24
CA HIS A 73 -20.40 -13.47 -2.66
C HIS A 73 -21.28 -14.20 -3.69
N ALA A 74 -22.13 -13.47 -4.42
CA ALA A 74 -22.99 -14.04 -5.46
C ALA A 74 -22.17 -14.72 -6.56
N LEU A 75 -21.16 -14.02 -7.09
CA LEU A 75 -20.24 -14.54 -8.09
C LEU A 75 -19.54 -15.81 -7.61
N TRP A 76 -18.95 -15.79 -6.41
CA TRP A 76 -18.21 -16.93 -5.88
C TRP A 76 -19.08 -18.17 -5.70
N LYS A 77 -20.33 -17.95 -5.29
CA LYS A 77 -21.34 -19.00 -5.13
C LYS A 77 -21.78 -19.57 -6.48
N GLU A 78 -22.04 -18.71 -7.46
CA GLU A 78 -22.44 -19.09 -8.81
C GLU A 78 -21.36 -19.91 -9.52
N MET A 79 -20.11 -19.46 -9.44
CA MET A 79 -18.97 -20.14 -10.05
C MET A 79 -18.55 -21.42 -9.31
N GLY A 80 -19.10 -21.67 -8.11
CA GLY A 80 -18.80 -22.85 -7.30
C GLY A 80 -17.34 -22.93 -6.86
N TRP A 81 -16.67 -21.78 -6.68
CA TRP A 81 -15.26 -21.75 -6.31
C TRP A 81 -15.03 -22.27 -4.90
N GLY A 82 -13.89 -22.96 -4.74
CA GLY A 82 -13.43 -23.53 -3.48
C GLY A 82 -12.85 -22.48 -2.54
N ALA A 83 -11.85 -22.87 -1.74
CA ALA A 83 -11.18 -21.98 -0.79
C ALA A 83 -10.34 -20.88 -1.47
N SER A 84 -9.97 -21.07 -2.73
CA SER A 84 -9.26 -20.11 -3.55
C SER A 84 -9.61 -20.29 -5.04
N VAL A 85 -9.28 -19.28 -5.84
CA VAL A 85 -9.45 -19.25 -7.30
C VAL A 85 -8.23 -18.61 -7.94
N LYS A 86 -7.86 -19.00 -9.16
CA LYS A 86 -6.76 -18.34 -9.89
C LYS A 86 -7.11 -16.87 -10.14
N ALA A 87 -6.16 -15.97 -9.89
CA ALA A 87 -6.42 -14.53 -9.95
C ALA A 87 -6.99 -14.09 -11.31
N HIS A 88 -6.42 -14.60 -12.41
CA HIS A 88 -6.92 -14.30 -13.76
C HIS A 88 -8.36 -14.79 -14.01
N GLN A 89 -8.74 -15.94 -13.45
CA GLN A 89 -10.09 -16.51 -13.60
C GLN A 89 -11.11 -15.68 -12.83
N PHE A 90 -10.73 -15.25 -11.64
CA PHE A 90 -11.56 -14.40 -10.80
C PHE A 90 -11.87 -13.06 -11.49
N VAL A 91 -10.86 -12.37 -12.00
CA VAL A 91 -11.04 -11.06 -12.65
C VAL A 91 -11.91 -11.15 -13.90
N LEU A 92 -11.73 -12.19 -14.70
CA LEU A 92 -12.58 -12.43 -15.89
C LEU A 92 -14.04 -12.66 -15.52
N ALA A 93 -14.29 -13.53 -14.55
CA ALA A 93 -15.65 -13.82 -14.13
C ALA A 93 -16.30 -12.63 -13.41
N LEU A 94 -15.52 -11.80 -12.70
CA LEU A 94 -16.00 -10.56 -12.10
C LEU A 94 -16.47 -9.56 -13.16
N ARG A 95 -15.69 -9.40 -14.25
CA ARG A 95 -16.09 -8.58 -15.39
C ARG A 95 -17.38 -9.08 -16.00
N ASP A 96 -17.45 -10.37 -16.31
CA ASP A 96 -18.61 -10.98 -16.98
C ASP A 96 -19.86 -10.86 -16.09
N TYR A 97 -19.74 -11.07 -14.78
CA TYR A 97 -20.81 -10.85 -13.82
C TYR A 97 -21.37 -9.42 -13.84
N PHE A 98 -20.50 -8.40 -13.84
CA PHE A 98 -20.96 -7.01 -13.90
C PHE A 98 -21.54 -6.63 -15.27
N GLN A 99 -21.03 -7.22 -16.35
CA GLN A 99 -21.58 -7.06 -17.69
C GLN A 99 -23.01 -7.63 -17.76
N GLU A 100 -23.22 -8.86 -17.30
CA GLU A 100 -24.52 -9.53 -17.30
C GLU A 100 -25.53 -8.84 -16.38
N LYS A 101 -25.11 -8.44 -15.18
CA LYS A 101 -25.94 -7.70 -14.22
C LYS A 101 -26.44 -6.37 -14.80
N TRP A 102 -25.68 -5.78 -15.71
CA TRP A 102 -26.06 -4.56 -16.41
C TRP A 102 -27.03 -4.83 -17.56
N GLU A 103 -26.73 -5.81 -18.42
CA GLU A 103 -27.59 -6.22 -19.54
C GLU A 103 -28.97 -6.71 -19.06
N ALA A 104 -29.04 -7.32 -17.88
CA ALA A 104 -30.27 -7.77 -17.25
C ALA A 104 -31.17 -6.64 -16.69
N ASN A 105 -30.71 -5.38 -16.69
CA ASN A 105 -31.50 -4.21 -16.26
C ASN A 105 -31.72 -3.18 -17.40
N PRO A 106 -32.47 -3.49 -18.47
CA PRO A 106 -32.54 -2.65 -19.66
C PRO A 106 -33.32 -1.33 -19.49
N LEU A 107 -34.19 -1.22 -18.48
CA LEU A 107 -34.92 0.01 -18.16
C LEU A 107 -33.99 1.14 -17.65
N GLU A 108 -32.73 0.83 -17.37
CA GLU A 108 -31.66 1.79 -17.07
C GLU A 108 -30.72 2.03 -18.25
N SER A 109 -30.94 1.36 -19.40
CA SER A 109 -30.10 1.40 -20.62
C SER A 109 -30.73 2.15 -21.81
N GLN A 110 -31.95 2.68 -21.68
CA GLN A 110 -32.66 3.35 -22.77
C GLN A 110 -32.17 4.77 -23.10
N ASP A 111 -31.40 5.42 -22.22
CA ASP A 111 -30.70 6.66 -22.57
C ASP A 111 -29.38 6.40 -23.34
N SER A 112 -29.02 5.13 -23.56
CA SER A 112 -27.70 4.71 -24.06
C SER A 112 -27.67 4.31 -25.54
N ILE A 113 -28.81 4.24 -26.23
CA ILE A 113 -28.89 3.63 -27.57
C ILE A 113 -28.34 4.54 -28.69
N ASN A 114 -28.00 5.81 -28.42
CA ASN A 114 -27.37 6.69 -29.42
C ASN A 114 -25.86 6.93 -29.22
N LEU A 115 -25.14 6.03 -28.56
CA LEU A 115 -23.67 6.00 -28.62
C LEU A 115 -23.19 4.98 -29.65
N GLU A 116 -23.39 5.30 -30.93
CA GLU A 116 -22.43 4.87 -31.94
C GLU A 116 -21.07 5.41 -31.50
N PHE A 117 -20.11 4.50 -31.25
CA PHE A 117 -18.74 4.75 -30.81
C PHE A 117 -18.23 6.17 -31.17
N PRO A 118 -18.23 7.13 -30.23
CA PRO A 118 -17.60 8.40 -30.47
C PRO A 118 -16.23 8.42 -29.83
N GLU A 119 -15.29 9.06 -30.53
CA GLU A 119 -13.94 9.33 -30.06
C GLU A 119 -13.89 9.92 -28.62
N PRO A 120 -12.75 9.78 -27.92
CA PRO A 120 -12.53 10.22 -26.53
C PRO A 120 -13.01 11.63 -26.18
N ALA A 121 -13.13 12.53 -27.17
CA ALA A 121 -13.55 13.91 -26.99
C ALA A 121 -15.05 14.10 -26.64
N HIS A 122 -15.92 13.11 -26.89
CA HIS A 122 -17.37 13.30 -26.74
C HIS A 122 -17.90 13.11 -25.31
N PHE A 123 -17.09 12.55 -24.39
CA PHE A 123 -17.44 12.39 -22.97
C PHE A 123 -17.53 13.72 -22.20
N LEU A 124 -17.03 14.83 -22.76
CA LEU A 124 -16.86 16.12 -22.09
C LEU A 124 -18.17 16.93 -21.90
N ARG A 125 -19.33 16.46 -22.38
CA ARG A 125 -20.58 17.27 -22.38
C ARG A 125 -21.72 16.81 -21.48
N LEU A 126 -21.59 15.67 -20.77
CA LEU A 126 -22.71 15.09 -20.00
C LEU A 126 -22.75 15.46 -18.51
N THR A 127 -21.92 16.41 -18.04
CA THR A 127 -21.72 16.66 -16.60
C THR A 127 -22.24 17.99 -16.06
N GLU A 128 -23.13 18.70 -16.77
CA GLU A 128 -23.52 20.07 -16.38
C GLU A 128 -24.87 20.25 -15.65
N ASP A 129 -25.66 19.21 -15.37
CA ASP A 129 -26.99 19.42 -14.74
C ASP A 129 -27.09 18.91 -13.27
N PRO A 130 -27.16 19.80 -12.26
CA PRO A 130 -27.31 19.44 -10.86
C PRO A 130 -28.81 19.37 -10.49
N SER A 131 -29.42 18.20 -10.67
CA SER A 131 -30.78 17.92 -10.20
C SER A 131 -30.78 17.05 -8.93
N ASP A 132 -31.57 17.50 -7.95
CA ASP A 132 -31.52 17.23 -6.50
C ASP A 132 -32.10 15.87 -6.04
N ASN A 133 -31.87 14.78 -6.79
CA ASN A 133 -32.25 13.42 -6.34
C ASN A 133 -31.09 12.44 -6.58
N PRO A 134 -30.58 11.72 -5.55
CA PRO A 134 -29.48 10.78 -5.75
C PRO A 134 -29.97 9.60 -6.61
N PRO A 135 -29.40 9.37 -7.81
CA PRO A 135 -29.77 8.22 -8.61
C PRO A 135 -29.24 6.94 -7.96
N PRO A 136 -29.85 5.76 -8.23
CA PRO A 136 -29.32 4.47 -7.81
C PRO A 136 -27.85 4.35 -8.20
N GLN A 137 -26.99 3.97 -7.26
CA GLN A 137 -25.51 3.94 -7.42
C GLN A 137 -25.03 3.14 -8.64
N LEU A 138 -25.83 2.18 -9.14
CA LEU A 138 -25.52 1.44 -10.38
C LEU A 138 -25.36 2.39 -11.59
N LYS A 139 -26.24 3.39 -11.76
CA LYS A 139 -26.21 4.30 -12.92
C LYS A 139 -24.91 5.12 -13.05
N LYS A 140 -24.15 5.31 -11.96
CA LYS A 140 -22.97 6.19 -11.94
C LYS A 140 -21.69 5.55 -12.49
N ASP A 141 -21.58 4.23 -12.56
CA ASP A 141 -20.28 3.56 -12.77
C ASP A 141 -20.15 2.75 -14.06
N HIS A 142 -21.04 2.93 -15.05
CA HIS A 142 -20.91 2.32 -16.39
C HIS A 142 -19.57 2.66 -17.06
N TRP A 143 -19.03 3.83 -16.77
CA TRP A 143 -17.73 4.27 -17.27
C TRP A 143 -16.56 3.37 -16.82
N ALA A 144 -16.73 2.56 -15.76
CA ALA A 144 -15.69 1.69 -15.21
C ALA A 144 -15.50 0.38 -16.01
N LEU A 145 -16.55 -0.15 -16.66
CA LEU A 145 -16.52 -1.43 -17.38
C LEU A 145 -15.48 -1.49 -18.50
N PRO A 146 -15.31 -0.44 -19.34
CA PRO A 146 -14.27 -0.42 -20.37
C PRO A 146 -12.83 -0.54 -19.82
N TYR A 147 -12.62 -0.34 -18.52
CA TYR A 147 -11.31 -0.49 -17.87
C TYR A 147 -11.13 -1.87 -17.23
N MET A 148 -12.17 -2.69 -17.13
CA MET A 148 -12.09 -4.08 -16.68
C MET A 148 -11.76 -5.01 -17.86
N THR A 149 -10.74 -4.69 -18.64
CA THR A 149 -10.36 -5.42 -19.86
C THR A 149 -9.24 -6.42 -19.62
N LEU A 150 -9.08 -7.37 -20.56
CA LEU A 150 -7.96 -8.31 -20.57
C LEU A 150 -6.59 -7.63 -20.55
N SER A 151 -6.46 -6.47 -21.19
CA SER A 151 -5.23 -5.67 -21.18
C SER A 151 -4.88 -5.05 -19.82
N ARG A 152 -5.83 -5.05 -18.87
CA ARG A 152 -5.66 -4.50 -17.51
C ARG A 152 -5.88 -5.58 -16.45
N LEU A 153 -5.89 -6.85 -16.87
CA LEU A 153 -6.14 -7.99 -15.99
C LEU A 153 -5.06 -8.09 -14.91
N GLN A 154 -3.81 -7.83 -15.27
CA GLN A 154 -2.69 -7.96 -14.33
C GLN A 154 -2.78 -6.95 -13.16
N PRO A 155 -2.90 -5.63 -13.39
CA PRO A 155 -3.08 -4.66 -12.29
C PRO A 155 -4.28 -4.99 -11.40
N ILE A 156 -5.39 -5.45 -11.99
CA ILE A 156 -6.56 -5.86 -11.22
C ILE A 156 -6.24 -7.11 -10.41
N SER A 157 -5.64 -8.15 -10.99
CA SER A 157 -5.31 -9.37 -10.26
C SER A 157 -4.37 -9.09 -9.09
N GLU A 158 -3.34 -8.26 -9.31
CA GLU A 158 -2.39 -7.85 -8.27
C GLU A 158 -3.10 -7.08 -7.16
N SER A 159 -4.17 -6.34 -7.45
CA SER A 159 -4.94 -5.62 -6.42
C SER A 159 -5.67 -6.53 -5.43
N PHE A 160 -6.01 -7.76 -5.84
CA PHE A 160 -6.61 -8.77 -4.96
C PHE A 160 -5.56 -9.73 -4.38
N ASP A 161 -4.55 -10.10 -5.17
CA ASP A 161 -3.49 -11.05 -4.83
C ASP A 161 -2.31 -10.33 -4.16
N ASP A 162 -2.53 -9.85 -2.93
CA ASP A 162 -1.55 -9.04 -2.19
C ASP A 162 -0.24 -9.83 -1.89
N ASP A 163 -0.31 -11.15 -1.79
CA ASP A 163 0.85 -12.02 -1.56
C ASP A 163 1.55 -12.50 -2.84
N ALA A 164 1.04 -12.11 -4.02
CA ALA A 164 1.52 -12.51 -5.35
C ALA A 164 1.55 -14.04 -5.57
N SER A 165 0.71 -14.80 -4.87
CA SER A 165 0.65 -16.26 -4.98
C SER A 165 0.07 -16.75 -6.32
N GLY A 166 -0.63 -15.89 -7.04
CA GLY A 166 -1.40 -16.19 -8.25
C GLY A 166 -2.82 -16.68 -7.96
N TYR A 167 -3.22 -16.73 -6.69
CA TYR A 167 -4.52 -17.21 -6.24
C TYR A 167 -5.18 -16.18 -5.31
N ILE A 168 -6.50 -16.03 -5.45
CA ILE A 168 -7.31 -15.15 -4.62
C ILE A 168 -8.13 -16.00 -3.65
N THR A 169 -8.14 -15.61 -2.38
CA THR A 169 -8.89 -16.22 -1.29
C THR A 169 -10.02 -15.29 -0.81
N PRO A 170 -11.05 -15.81 -0.12
CA PRO A 170 -12.09 -14.98 0.48
C PRO A 170 -11.56 -13.92 1.46
N SER A 171 -10.43 -14.20 2.12
CA SER A 171 -9.84 -13.25 3.08
C SER A 171 -9.25 -12.04 2.35
N GLU A 172 -8.54 -12.27 1.25
CA GLU A 172 -8.00 -11.19 0.39
C GLU A 172 -9.10 -10.37 -0.25
N VAL A 173 -10.16 -11.01 -0.75
CA VAL A 173 -11.34 -10.30 -1.26
C VAL A 173 -11.96 -9.41 -0.19
N ASN A 174 -12.09 -9.91 1.05
CA ASN A 174 -12.63 -9.11 2.14
C ASN A 174 -11.72 -7.92 2.48
N VAL A 175 -10.39 -8.09 2.48
CA VAL A 175 -9.45 -6.98 2.67
C VAL A 175 -9.59 -5.95 1.55
N PHE A 176 -9.60 -6.40 0.29
CA PHE A 176 -9.77 -5.53 -0.87
C PHE A 176 -11.07 -4.73 -0.81
N THR A 177 -12.19 -5.41 -0.59
CA THR A 177 -13.53 -4.80 -0.57
C THR A 177 -13.77 -3.93 0.66
N ALA A 178 -13.15 -4.24 1.80
CA ALA A 178 -13.19 -3.39 3.00
C ALA A 178 -12.34 -2.12 2.86
N SER A 179 -11.32 -2.12 2.01
CA SER A 179 -10.49 -0.94 1.74
C SER A 179 -11.12 0.05 0.74
N ARG A 180 -12.25 -0.33 0.12
CA ARG A 180 -13.02 0.50 -0.80
C ARG A 180 -13.61 1.71 -0.08
N PRO A 181 -13.53 2.93 -0.65
CA PRO A 181 -14.23 4.10 -0.10
C PRO A 181 -15.74 3.89 -0.02
N ASP A 182 -16.38 4.30 1.08
CA ASP A 182 -17.82 4.05 1.35
C ASP A 182 -18.76 4.53 0.24
N HIS A 183 -18.36 5.57 -0.50
CA HIS A 183 -19.15 6.19 -1.56
C HIS A 183 -18.85 5.60 -2.96
N TRP A 184 -17.97 4.60 -3.07
CA TRP A 184 -17.60 3.96 -4.33
C TRP A 184 -18.26 2.58 -4.46
N SER A 185 -18.73 2.26 -5.67
CA SER A 185 -19.14 0.90 -6.00
C SER A 185 -17.94 -0.02 -6.20
N LEU A 186 -18.16 -1.35 -6.23
CA LEU A 186 -17.10 -2.30 -6.56
C LEU A 186 -16.49 -2.03 -7.97
N PRO A 187 -17.30 -1.83 -9.04
CA PRO A 187 -16.78 -1.42 -10.34
C PRO A 187 -15.87 -0.19 -10.31
N HIS A 188 -16.27 0.86 -9.59
CA HIS A 188 -15.45 2.07 -9.44
C HIS A 188 -14.10 1.74 -8.80
N TRP A 189 -14.13 0.95 -7.73
CA TRP A 189 -12.92 0.57 -7.00
C TRP A 189 -11.97 -0.28 -7.85
N VAL A 190 -12.52 -1.24 -8.61
CA VAL A 190 -11.75 -2.02 -9.58
C VAL A 190 -11.16 -1.13 -10.67
N ALA A 191 -11.90 -0.13 -11.17
CA ALA A 191 -11.37 0.82 -12.15
C ALA A 191 -10.23 1.69 -11.60
N TYR A 192 -10.26 2.06 -10.32
CA TYR A 192 -9.11 2.71 -9.68
C TYR A 192 -7.86 1.84 -9.80
N TRP A 193 -7.92 0.55 -9.46
CA TRP A 193 -6.78 -0.35 -9.59
C TRP A 193 -6.38 -0.64 -11.03
N ALA A 194 -7.33 -0.66 -11.96
CA ALA A 194 -7.08 -0.92 -13.37
C ALA A 194 -6.38 0.24 -14.12
N VAL A 195 -6.60 1.49 -13.68
CA VAL A 195 -6.06 2.68 -14.38
C VAL A 195 -5.71 3.86 -13.47
N GLY A 196 -6.46 4.09 -12.39
CA GLY A 196 -6.25 5.24 -11.49
C GLY A 196 -4.97 5.17 -10.67
N TRP A 197 -4.64 3.98 -10.15
CA TRP A 197 -3.45 3.75 -9.34
C TRP A 197 -2.17 4.00 -10.15
N HIS A 198 -2.11 3.51 -11.40
CA HIS A 198 -0.98 3.77 -12.30
C HIS A 198 -0.76 5.27 -12.55
N GLN A 199 -1.84 6.02 -12.82
CA GLN A 199 -1.73 7.48 -12.97
C GLN A 199 -1.22 8.16 -11.70
N THR A 200 -1.54 7.60 -10.53
CA THR A 200 -1.05 8.10 -9.24
C THR A 200 0.45 7.84 -9.10
N LEU A 201 0.93 6.65 -9.50
CA LEU A 201 2.37 6.34 -9.51
C LEU A 201 3.14 7.30 -10.43
N ILE A 202 2.63 7.56 -11.64
CA ILE A 202 3.24 8.50 -12.60
C ILE A 202 3.28 9.92 -12.01
N ASP A 203 2.19 10.38 -11.38
CA ASP A 203 2.15 11.71 -10.76
C ASP A 203 3.17 11.86 -9.61
N TYR A 204 3.30 10.85 -8.74
CA TYR A 204 4.31 10.91 -7.67
C TYR A 204 5.73 10.73 -8.19
N SER A 205 5.96 9.90 -9.22
CA SER A 205 7.26 9.80 -9.90
C SER A 205 7.70 11.17 -10.44
N ALA A 206 6.84 11.86 -11.18
CA ALA A 206 7.12 13.19 -11.70
C ALA A 206 7.38 14.22 -10.59
N ARG A 207 6.63 14.18 -9.48
CA ARG A 207 6.87 15.07 -8.34
C ARG A 207 8.16 14.76 -7.59
N ILE A 208 8.58 13.50 -7.53
CA ILE A 208 9.88 13.11 -6.96
C ILE A 208 11.00 13.66 -7.83
N GLU A 209 10.91 13.49 -9.15
CA GLU A 209 11.87 14.08 -10.10
C GLU A 209 11.97 15.59 -9.90
N GLU A 210 10.83 16.29 -9.84
CA GLU A 210 10.79 17.74 -9.61
C GLU A 210 11.51 18.15 -8.31
N VAL A 211 11.23 17.49 -7.19
CA VAL A 211 11.86 17.83 -5.90
C VAL A 211 13.35 17.52 -5.91
N ILE A 212 13.78 16.42 -6.53
CA ILE A 212 15.20 16.10 -6.69
C ILE A 212 15.90 17.18 -7.53
N SER A 213 15.29 17.60 -8.64
CA SER A 213 15.83 18.69 -9.45
C SER A 213 15.98 19.99 -8.66
N LYS A 214 14.97 20.35 -7.87
CA LYS A 214 15.05 21.52 -6.98
C LYS A 214 16.17 21.40 -5.95
N ILE A 215 16.37 20.21 -5.38
CA ILE A 215 17.48 19.93 -4.45
C ILE A 215 18.84 20.17 -5.14
N PHE A 216 19.04 19.64 -6.34
CA PHE A 216 20.28 19.86 -7.09
C PHE A 216 20.48 21.33 -7.46
N ALA A 217 19.41 22.03 -7.83
CA ALA A 217 19.46 23.44 -8.19
C ALA A 217 19.90 24.34 -7.02
N ILE A 218 19.52 24.03 -5.78
CA ILE A 218 19.93 24.80 -4.59
C ILE A 218 21.28 24.34 -4.00
N LEU A 219 21.84 23.21 -4.44
CA LEU A 219 23.09 22.67 -3.91
C LEU A 219 24.26 23.68 -3.97
N PRO A 220 24.43 24.50 -5.02
CA PRO A 220 25.44 25.57 -5.05
C PRO A 220 25.18 26.70 -4.06
N GLU A 221 23.92 26.93 -3.66
CA GLU A 221 23.51 27.99 -2.72
C GLU A 221 23.68 27.57 -1.24
N ILE A 222 23.94 26.29 -0.96
CA ILE A 222 24.14 25.78 0.41
C ILE A 222 25.45 26.31 0.98
N CYS A 223 25.41 26.83 2.22
CA CYS A 223 26.59 27.39 2.87
C CYS A 223 27.67 26.32 3.14
N ALA A 224 28.94 26.73 3.18
CA ALA A 224 30.09 25.83 3.23
C ALA A 224 30.06 24.86 4.43
N GLU A 225 29.47 25.28 5.56
CA GLU A 225 29.33 24.47 6.77
C GLU A 225 28.38 23.29 6.60
N ASN A 226 27.35 23.45 5.77
CA ASN A 226 26.34 22.42 5.52
C ASN A 226 26.64 21.57 4.28
N GLN A 227 27.55 22.02 3.40
CA GLN A 227 27.90 21.35 2.14
C GLN A 227 28.27 19.88 2.34
N SER A 228 29.13 19.55 3.32
CA SER A 228 29.51 18.16 3.58
C SER A 228 28.32 17.28 3.94
N SER A 229 27.39 17.79 4.75
CA SER A 229 26.20 17.06 5.18
C SER A 229 25.19 16.90 4.03
N ALA A 230 25.02 17.93 3.19
CA ALA A 230 24.17 17.90 2.00
C ALA A 230 24.67 16.87 0.98
N ASN A 231 25.98 16.85 0.71
CA ASN A 231 26.59 15.89 -0.20
C ASN A 231 26.53 14.45 0.32
N GLN A 232 26.72 14.26 1.63
CA GLN A 232 26.55 12.95 2.26
C GLN A 232 25.09 12.46 2.16
N TYR A 233 24.12 13.35 2.37
CA TYR A 233 22.71 13.02 2.17
C TYR A 233 22.45 12.59 0.72
N LEU A 234 22.88 13.38 -0.27
CA LEU A 234 22.63 13.09 -1.69
C LEU A 234 23.27 11.77 -2.15
N SER A 235 24.52 11.52 -1.75
CA SER A 235 25.22 10.24 -2.04
C SER A 235 24.52 9.02 -1.45
N THR A 236 23.75 9.20 -0.38
CA THR A 236 22.99 8.12 0.24
C THR A 236 21.65 7.89 -0.47
N VAL A 237 20.93 8.97 -0.81
CA VAL A 237 19.51 8.86 -1.18
C VAL A 237 19.22 8.96 -2.67
N TYR A 238 20.09 9.58 -3.47
CA TYR A 238 19.82 9.90 -4.88
C TYR A 238 19.57 8.63 -5.70
N VAL A 239 20.57 7.74 -5.74
CA VAL A 239 20.51 6.50 -6.53
C VAL A 239 19.28 5.64 -6.21
N PRO A 240 18.99 5.27 -4.94
CA PRO A 240 17.87 4.40 -4.66
C PRO A 240 16.50 5.05 -4.95
N ILE A 241 16.34 6.35 -4.68
CA ILE A 241 15.07 7.03 -5.01
C ILE A 241 14.90 7.15 -6.51
N TRP A 242 15.93 7.60 -7.22
CA TRP A 242 15.86 7.81 -8.67
C TRP A 242 15.56 6.52 -9.40
N THR A 243 16.17 5.42 -8.96
CA THR A 243 15.90 4.06 -9.45
C THR A 243 14.41 3.71 -9.37
N LEU A 244 13.77 3.97 -8.22
CA LEU A 244 12.34 3.72 -8.03
C LEU A 244 11.46 4.67 -8.84
N ALA A 245 11.74 5.97 -8.80
CA ALA A 245 10.92 6.98 -9.46
C ALA A 245 10.89 6.76 -11.00
N ARG A 246 12.05 6.48 -11.61
CA ARG A 246 12.17 6.28 -13.06
C ARG A 246 11.68 4.93 -13.56
N SER A 247 11.49 3.95 -12.67
CA SER A 247 11.06 2.60 -13.05
C SER A 247 9.58 2.49 -13.43
N VAL A 248 8.76 3.48 -13.10
CA VAL A 248 7.32 3.43 -13.39
C VAL A 248 7.08 3.55 -14.90
N ASN A 249 6.40 2.56 -15.46
CA ASN A 249 6.03 2.54 -16.88
C ASN A 249 5.27 3.80 -17.29
N GLU A 250 5.80 4.55 -18.26
CA GLU A 250 5.18 5.78 -18.74
C GLU A 250 3.94 5.48 -19.58
N VAL A 251 2.82 6.13 -19.25
CA VAL A 251 1.56 6.03 -20.00
C VAL A 251 0.89 7.40 -20.08
N MET A 252 0.19 7.66 -21.17
CA MET A 252 -0.64 8.86 -21.32
C MET A 252 -1.66 8.96 -20.18
N VAL A 253 -1.48 9.96 -19.31
CA VAL A 253 -2.40 10.27 -18.21
C VAL A 253 -3.68 10.87 -18.79
N ASN A 254 -4.84 10.31 -18.42
CA ASN A 254 -6.14 10.84 -18.82
C ASN A 254 -6.64 11.82 -17.74
N PRO A 255 -6.68 13.15 -17.99
CA PRO A 255 -7.04 14.13 -16.97
C PRO A 255 -8.46 13.95 -16.42
N SER A 256 -9.41 13.55 -17.28
CA SER A 256 -10.80 13.33 -16.90
C SER A 256 -10.98 12.13 -15.97
N LEU A 257 -10.14 11.10 -16.10
CA LEU A 257 -10.12 9.97 -15.16
C LEU A 257 -9.43 10.36 -13.86
N ARG A 258 -8.33 11.10 -13.93
CA ARG A 258 -7.61 11.57 -12.75
C ARG A 258 -8.53 12.31 -11.77
N PHE A 259 -9.40 13.18 -12.30
CA PHE A 259 -10.37 13.93 -11.48
C PHE A 259 -11.32 13.02 -10.68
N ARG A 260 -11.67 11.84 -11.19
CA ARG A 260 -12.56 10.89 -10.49
C ARG A 260 -11.92 10.29 -9.23
N PHE A 261 -10.59 10.17 -9.22
CA PHE A 261 -9.84 9.56 -8.13
C PHE A 261 -9.13 10.58 -7.24
N GLU A 262 -9.08 11.85 -7.64
CA GLU A 262 -8.31 12.89 -6.98
C GLU A 262 -8.67 13.06 -5.49
N GLN A 263 -9.96 13.08 -5.17
CA GLN A 263 -10.41 13.19 -3.77
C GLN A 263 -9.90 12.02 -2.92
N TYR A 264 -9.92 10.81 -3.48
CA TYR A 264 -9.41 9.62 -2.80
C TYR A 264 -7.89 9.72 -2.61
N CYS A 265 -7.13 10.05 -3.66
CA CYS A 265 -5.67 10.17 -3.57
C CYS A 265 -5.24 11.23 -2.54
N ARG A 266 -5.91 12.39 -2.48
CA ARG A 266 -5.64 13.42 -1.46
C ARG A 266 -5.94 12.94 -0.04
N THR A 267 -7.04 12.21 0.14
CA THR A 267 -7.41 11.65 1.45
C THR A 267 -6.37 10.61 1.90
N GLU A 268 -5.90 9.80 0.95
CA GLU A 268 -4.90 8.77 1.22
C GLU A 268 -3.54 9.37 1.56
N GLU A 269 -3.12 10.45 0.89
CA GLU A 269 -1.90 11.19 1.20
C GLU A 269 -1.92 11.73 2.65
N LEU A 270 -3.07 12.24 3.12
CA LEU A 270 -3.22 12.68 4.52
C LEU A 270 -3.13 11.51 5.50
N ARG A 271 -3.70 10.36 5.13
CA ARG A 271 -3.68 9.13 5.95
C ARG A 271 -2.26 8.58 6.09
N LEU A 272 -1.43 8.69 5.05
CA LEU A 272 -0.06 8.17 5.01
C LEU A 272 0.91 8.80 6.02
N LYS A 273 0.52 9.91 6.66
CA LYS A 273 1.22 10.44 7.84
C LYS A 273 1.17 9.48 9.05
N ILE A 274 0.31 8.47 9.01
CA ILE A 274 0.09 7.45 10.04
C ILE A 274 0.13 6.10 9.31
N THR A 275 1.26 5.39 9.37
CA THR A 275 1.51 4.14 8.62
C THR A 275 0.32 3.18 8.68
N GLY A 276 -0.20 2.79 7.52
CA GLY A 276 -1.34 1.87 7.40
C GLY A 276 -0.94 0.44 7.01
N PRO A 277 -1.84 -0.54 7.20
CA PRO A 277 -1.66 -1.89 6.67
C PRO A 277 -1.72 -1.88 5.13
N GLY A 278 -0.96 -2.77 4.49
CA GLY A 278 -1.02 -3.03 3.05
C GLY A 278 0.34 -3.25 2.41
N ARG A 279 0.31 -3.46 1.09
CA ARG A 279 1.48 -3.59 0.22
C ARG A 279 2.29 -2.29 0.10
N ILE A 280 3.61 -2.41 0.05
CA ILE A 280 4.52 -1.26 -0.03
C ILE A 280 4.42 -0.53 -1.38
N GLU A 281 4.14 -1.27 -2.45
CA GLU A 281 3.97 -0.78 -3.83
C GLU A 281 2.93 0.34 -3.91
N ARG A 282 1.89 0.27 -3.06
CA ARG A 282 0.80 1.25 -3.02
C ARG A 282 1.26 2.61 -2.50
N PHE A 283 2.27 2.65 -1.64
CA PHE A 283 2.58 3.81 -0.81
C PHE A 283 4.01 4.31 -0.94
N ILE A 284 4.90 3.54 -1.55
CA ILE A 284 6.34 3.85 -1.58
C ILE A 284 6.63 5.21 -2.22
N LEU A 285 6.12 5.49 -3.42
CA LEU A 285 6.37 6.78 -4.09
C LEU A 285 5.70 7.96 -3.34
N PRO A 286 4.42 7.90 -2.91
CA PRO A 286 3.84 8.94 -2.08
C PRO A 286 4.64 9.24 -0.80
N VAL A 287 5.11 8.20 -0.09
CA VAL A 287 5.90 8.35 1.14
C VAL A 287 7.26 8.96 0.84
N LEU A 288 7.96 8.49 -0.20
CA LEU A 288 9.24 9.06 -0.64
C LEU A 288 9.10 10.54 -1.01
N TRP A 289 8.05 10.91 -1.75
CA TRP A 289 7.77 12.29 -2.09
C TRP A 289 7.53 13.16 -0.84
N LEU A 290 6.72 12.69 0.12
CA LEU A 290 6.46 13.42 1.37
C LEU A 290 7.75 13.65 2.18
N LEU A 291 8.61 12.63 2.26
CA LEU A 291 9.92 12.74 2.92
C LEU A 291 10.83 13.73 2.17
N LEU A 292 10.95 13.59 0.85
CA LEU A 292 11.78 14.48 0.03
C LEU A 292 11.34 15.93 0.11
N LYS A 293 10.03 16.19 0.11
CA LYS A 293 9.49 17.53 0.29
C LYS A 293 9.96 18.14 1.60
N ARG A 294 9.89 17.38 2.71
CA ARG A 294 10.42 17.81 4.01
C ARG A 294 11.93 18.04 3.96
N HIS A 295 12.68 17.15 3.29
CA HIS A 295 14.13 17.25 3.24
C HIS A 295 14.61 18.43 2.38
N PHE A 296 13.86 18.76 1.32
CA PHE A 296 14.06 19.97 0.55
C PHE A 296 13.86 21.22 1.41
N ASP A 297 12.84 21.25 2.27
CA ASP A 297 12.65 22.33 3.25
C ASP A 297 13.84 22.46 4.23
N ILE A 298 14.44 21.35 4.68
CA ILE A 298 15.67 21.36 5.48
C ILE A 298 16.83 21.97 4.67
N MET A 299 16.99 21.58 3.40
CA MET A 299 18.07 22.09 2.55
C MET A 299 17.93 23.58 2.21
N LYS A 300 16.70 24.10 2.07
CA LYS A 300 16.48 25.54 1.94
C LYS A 300 17.03 26.31 3.14
N LEU A 301 16.83 25.79 4.36
CA LEU A 301 17.39 26.39 5.58
C LEU A 301 18.92 26.34 5.62
N CYS A 302 19.53 25.32 5.01
CA CYS A 302 20.99 25.18 4.90
C CYS A 302 21.67 26.29 4.05
N ARG A 303 20.90 27.10 3.30
CA ARG A 303 21.44 28.24 2.54
C ARG A 303 21.85 29.41 3.43
N SER A 304 21.15 29.61 4.54
CA SER A 304 21.33 30.81 5.38
C SER A 304 21.56 30.51 6.86
N ASN A 305 21.47 29.26 7.28
CA ASN A 305 21.61 28.86 8.68
C ASN A 305 22.58 27.69 8.81
N PHE A 306 23.32 27.64 9.91
CA PHE A 306 24.03 26.42 10.31
C PHE A 306 23.01 25.39 10.80
N VAL A 307 22.86 24.29 10.06
CA VAL A 307 21.95 23.19 10.40
C VAL A 307 22.80 22.06 10.97
N GLN A 308 22.35 21.46 12.07
CA GLN A 308 23.10 20.37 12.68
C GLN A 308 23.24 19.19 11.71
N PRO A 309 24.44 18.59 11.55
CA PRO A 309 24.64 17.48 10.62
C PRO A 309 23.69 16.30 10.83
N ASP A 310 23.28 16.07 12.07
CA ASP A 310 22.34 15.01 12.45
C ASP A 310 20.96 15.17 11.77
N GLU A 311 20.53 16.38 11.38
CA GLU A 311 19.25 16.56 10.66
C GLU A 311 19.22 15.88 9.30
N LEU A 312 20.27 16.10 8.49
CA LEU A 312 20.38 15.51 7.16
C LEU A 312 20.72 14.01 7.27
N TRP A 313 21.44 13.61 8.33
CA TRP A 313 21.65 12.19 8.62
C TRP A 313 20.36 11.46 9.01
N ASP A 314 19.53 12.03 9.89
CA ASP A 314 18.23 11.49 10.29
C ASP A 314 17.25 11.45 9.09
N ALA A 315 17.28 12.50 8.27
CA ALA A 315 16.52 12.58 7.02
C ALA A 315 16.91 11.47 6.04
N SER A 316 18.20 11.30 5.75
CA SER A 316 18.67 10.22 4.88
C SER A 316 18.33 8.84 5.45
N SER A 317 18.49 8.63 6.75
CA SER A 317 18.13 7.39 7.43
C SER A 317 16.65 7.04 7.26
N SER A 318 15.76 8.03 7.35
CA SER A 318 14.32 7.86 7.15
C SER A 318 13.98 7.36 5.75
N ILE A 319 14.63 7.89 4.71
CA ILE A 319 14.50 7.37 3.35
C ILE A 319 15.04 5.95 3.27
N MET A 320 16.21 5.68 3.83
CA MET A 320 16.84 4.36 3.75
C MET A 320 16.00 3.26 4.38
N PHE A 321 15.21 3.54 5.43
CA PHE A 321 14.25 2.57 5.96
C PHE A 321 13.14 2.21 4.95
N VAL A 322 12.64 3.19 4.19
CA VAL A 322 11.63 2.96 3.15
C VAL A 322 12.23 2.14 2.00
N ILE A 323 13.45 2.50 1.57
CA ILE A 323 14.19 1.76 0.54
C ILE A 323 14.50 0.34 0.98
N GLN A 324 14.89 0.13 2.23
CA GLN A 324 15.14 -1.21 2.77
C GLN A 324 13.88 -2.07 2.73
N ALA A 325 12.73 -1.54 3.12
CA ALA A 325 11.47 -2.27 3.04
C ALA A 325 11.11 -2.64 1.58
N ALA A 326 11.46 -1.77 0.61
CA ALA A 326 11.30 -2.05 -0.81
C ALA A 326 12.23 -3.17 -1.29
N GLN A 327 13.48 -3.16 -0.83
CA GLN A 327 14.47 -4.19 -1.11
C GLN A 327 14.03 -5.56 -0.56
N GLU A 328 13.55 -5.59 0.69
CA GLU A 328 13.02 -6.80 1.32
C GLU A 328 11.83 -7.36 0.52
N ARG A 329 10.89 -6.49 0.12
CA ARG A 329 9.77 -6.88 -0.75
C ARG A 329 10.24 -7.42 -2.11
N LEU A 330 11.23 -6.79 -2.73
CA LEU A 330 11.80 -7.25 -4.00
C LEU A 330 12.37 -8.68 -3.89
N GLU A 331 13.10 -8.98 -2.80
CA GLU A 331 13.67 -10.31 -2.60
C GLU A 331 12.58 -11.38 -2.34
N ASP A 332 11.53 -11.03 -1.61
CA ASP A 332 10.36 -11.91 -1.44
C ASP A 332 9.69 -12.22 -2.79
N LEU A 333 9.46 -11.19 -3.62
CA LEU A 333 8.88 -11.34 -4.96
C LEU A 333 9.79 -12.17 -5.88
N LYS A 334 11.11 -11.96 -5.85
CA LYS A 334 12.07 -12.79 -6.59
C LYS A 334 11.94 -14.27 -6.21
N ALA A 335 11.79 -14.57 -4.92
CA ALA A 335 11.61 -15.95 -4.47
C ALA A 335 10.30 -16.55 -4.99
N ILE A 336 9.20 -15.80 -4.93
CA ILE A 336 7.88 -16.21 -5.40
C ILE A 336 7.89 -16.45 -6.92
N PHE A 337 8.38 -15.48 -7.70
CA PHE A 337 8.40 -15.57 -9.17
C PHE A 337 9.28 -16.70 -9.67
N LYS A 338 10.45 -16.93 -9.04
CA LYS A 338 11.30 -18.09 -9.34
C LYS A 338 10.58 -19.40 -9.06
N HIS A 339 9.86 -19.50 -7.95
CA HIS A 339 9.11 -20.71 -7.59
C HIS A 339 7.95 -20.97 -8.57
N GLN A 340 7.30 -19.92 -9.08
CA GLN A 340 6.27 -20.00 -10.10
C GLN A 340 6.83 -20.26 -11.52
N GLY A 341 8.14 -20.15 -11.71
CA GLY A 341 8.81 -20.42 -12.98
C GLY A 341 8.78 -19.25 -13.97
N PHE A 342 8.57 -18.03 -13.48
CA PHE A 342 8.60 -16.82 -14.30
C PHE A 342 10.03 -16.34 -14.57
N ASP A 343 10.22 -15.68 -15.71
CA ASP A 343 11.42 -14.88 -15.94
C ASP A 343 11.32 -13.58 -15.11
N LEU A 344 12.40 -13.24 -14.39
CA LEU A 344 12.38 -12.11 -13.48
C LEU A 344 12.33 -10.77 -14.20
N ALA A 345 13.08 -10.63 -15.30
CA ALA A 345 13.15 -9.37 -16.02
C ALA A 345 11.80 -9.08 -16.68
N GLU A 346 11.23 -10.08 -17.36
CA GLU A 346 9.89 -9.97 -17.93
C GLU A 346 8.84 -9.67 -16.86
N GLN A 347 8.84 -10.40 -15.74
CA GLN A 347 7.82 -10.22 -14.70
C GLN A 347 7.92 -8.86 -13.99
N PHE A 348 9.12 -8.37 -13.68
CA PHE A 348 9.28 -7.06 -13.03
C PHE A 348 8.98 -5.88 -13.96
N SER A 349 9.10 -6.05 -15.29
CA SER A 349 8.70 -5.00 -16.25
C SER A 349 7.19 -4.73 -16.27
N ILE A 350 6.38 -5.72 -15.88
CA ILE A 350 4.91 -5.63 -15.87
C ILE A 350 4.31 -5.52 -14.47
N PHE A 351 4.92 -6.16 -13.47
CA PHE A 351 4.43 -6.17 -12.09
C PHE A 351 4.45 -4.76 -11.48
N ALA A 352 3.37 -4.37 -10.81
CA ALA A 352 3.24 -3.05 -10.19
C ALA A 352 3.60 -1.89 -11.15
N HIS A 353 3.32 -2.06 -12.45
CA HIS A 353 3.65 -1.10 -13.51
C HIS A 353 5.14 -0.77 -13.63
N GLY A 354 6.03 -1.76 -13.47
CA GLY A 354 7.48 -1.59 -13.66
C GLY A 354 8.22 -1.06 -12.43
N LEU A 355 7.52 -0.77 -11.33
CA LEU A 355 8.07 -0.12 -10.13
C LEU A 355 9.35 -0.77 -9.55
N PHE A 356 9.57 -2.05 -9.81
CA PHE A 356 10.74 -2.79 -9.31
C PHE A 356 11.73 -3.19 -10.41
N GLU A 357 11.48 -2.82 -11.67
CA GLU A 357 12.29 -3.19 -12.82
C GLU A 357 13.75 -2.75 -12.64
N TYR A 358 13.99 -1.46 -12.43
CA TYR A 358 15.35 -0.93 -12.25
C TYR A 358 15.98 -1.27 -10.90
N MET A 359 15.17 -1.61 -9.88
CA MET A 359 15.73 -2.17 -8.64
C MET A 359 16.22 -3.60 -8.83
N ASN A 360 15.58 -4.36 -9.73
CA ASN A 360 16.03 -5.69 -10.11
C ASN A 360 17.25 -5.63 -11.04
N ASP A 361 17.22 -4.73 -12.04
CA ASP A 361 18.31 -4.48 -12.98
C ASP A 361 18.34 -3.00 -13.42
N GLY A 362 19.23 -2.22 -12.82
CA GLY A 362 19.40 -0.80 -13.13
C GLY A 362 20.41 -0.49 -14.24
N THR A 363 20.91 -1.49 -14.97
CA THR A 363 22.01 -1.30 -15.94
C THR A 363 21.67 -0.33 -17.07
N GLU A 364 20.42 -0.33 -17.54
CA GLU A 364 19.95 0.61 -18.56
C GLU A 364 19.85 2.04 -18.02
N LEU A 365 19.17 2.20 -16.87
CA LEU A 365 18.95 3.51 -16.22
C LEU A 365 20.27 4.23 -15.89
N TRP A 366 21.27 3.48 -15.43
CA TRP A 366 22.58 4.01 -15.05
C TRP A 366 23.61 3.90 -16.18
N SER A 367 23.15 3.79 -17.43
CA SER A 367 24.03 3.83 -18.60
C SER A 367 24.60 5.24 -18.81
N PRO A 368 25.80 5.39 -19.42
CA PRO A 368 26.40 6.70 -19.63
C PRO A 368 25.57 7.68 -20.49
N ILE A 369 24.64 7.16 -21.30
CA ILE A 369 23.75 7.97 -22.14
C ILE A 369 22.64 8.56 -21.27
N GLU A 370 21.93 7.71 -20.53
CA GLU A 370 20.86 8.13 -19.62
C GLU A 370 21.35 9.09 -18.54
N MET A 371 22.56 8.86 -18.01
CA MET A 371 23.16 9.78 -17.03
C MET A 371 23.41 11.18 -17.60
N ARG A 372 23.77 11.28 -18.89
CA ARG A 372 24.01 12.58 -19.53
C ARG A 372 22.73 13.37 -19.71
N ASP A 373 21.68 12.71 -20.16
CA ASP A 373 20.36 13.33 -20.35
C ASP A 373 19.77 13.79 -19.01
N GLN A 374 20.13 13.14 -17.89
CA GLN A 374 19.73 13.57 -16.54
C GLN A 374 20.38 14.90 -16.13
N ASP A 375 21.70 15.06 -16.35
CA ASP A 375 22.42 16.28 -15.97
C ASP A 375 21.85 17.52 -16.66
N GLU A 376 21.50 17.41 -17.94
CA GLU A 376 20.90 18.52 -18.72
C GLU A 376 19.52 18.94 -18.17
N ARG A 377 18.75 18.04 -17.52
CA ARG A 377 17.43 18.34 -16.97
C ARG A 377 17.46 19.15 -15.67
N PHE A 378 18.57 19.11 -14.93
CA PHE A 378 18.67 19.79 -13.63
C PHE A 378 19.01 21.28 -13.75
N GLU A 379 19.58 21.73 -14.87
CA GLU A 379 20.02 23.12 -15.07
C GLU A 379 18.85 24.10 -15.32
N ASP A 380 17.68 23.61 -15.77
CA ASP A 380 16.57 24.45 -16.28
C ASP A 380 15.44 24.76 -15.27
N ILE A 381 15.55 24.38 -13.98
CA ILE A 381 14.41 24.35 -13.02
C ILE A 381 14.43 25.49 -11.97
N LEU A 382 15.28 26.51 -12.14
CA LEU A 382 15.25 27.70 -11.27
C LEU A 382 14.11 28.68 -11.66
N ASP A 383 12.87 28.32 -11.37
CA ASP A 383 11.72 29.23 -11.44
C ASP A 383 11.18 29.60 -10.05
N ALA A 384 11.00 30.91 -9.86
CA ALA A 384 10.48 31.67 -8.71
C ALA A 384 11.07 31.37 -7.31
N PRO A 385 11.50 32.40 -6.54
CA PRO A 385 11.95 32.20 -5.17
C PRO A 385 10.81 31.67 -4.30
N GLU A 386 10.89 30.40 -3.89
CA GLU A 386 10.03 29.83 -2.84
C GLU A 386 10.45 30.40 -1.48
N GLU A 387 9.48 30.79 -0.65
CA GLU A 387 9.76 31.27 0.70
C GLU A 387 10.46 30.19 1.54
N ASP A 388 11.44 30.61 2.34
CA ASP A 388 12.10 29.74 3.30
C ASP A 388 11.10 29.30 4.38
N PRO A 389 11.09 28.01 4.75
CA PRO A 389 10.16 27.48 5.73
C PRO A 389 10.52 27.96 7.14
N ASP A 390 9.55 27.95 8.06
CA ASP A 390 9.80 28.24 9.47
C ASP A 390 10.68 27.13 10.09
N PRO A 391 11.91 27.44 10.58
CA PRO A 391 12.81 26.45 11.16
C PRO A 391 12.18 25.64 12.29
N SER A 392 11.28 26.24 13.08
CA SER A 392 10.63 25.58 14.22
C SER A 392 9.62 24.50 13.82
N THR A 393 9.20 24.49 12.56
CA THR A 393 8.25 23.52 12.01
C THR A 393 8.91 22.38 11.24
N VAL A 394 10.18 22.55 10.85
CA VAL A 394 10.91 21.64 9.96
C VAL A 394 12.00 20.87 10.69
N LEU A 395 12.78 21.56 11.54
CA LEU A 395 13.93 21.02 12.24
C LEU A 395 13.50 20.30 13.54
N ASN A 396 14.11 19.14 13.79
CA ASN A 396 14.00 18.39 15.03
C ASN A 396 15.02 18.88 16.09
N HIS A 397 16.14 19.42 15.62
CA HIS A 397 17.25 19.94 16.40
C HIS A 397 17.25 21.48 16.32
N PRO A 398 17.49 22.20 17.43
CA PRO A 398 17.48 23.65 17.43
C PRO A 398 18.63 24.20 16.58
N LEU A 399 18.38 25.33 15.89
CA LEU A 399 19.45 26.11 15.30
C LEU A 399 20.41 26.55 16.40
N ASP A 400 21.71 26.35 16.17
CA ASP A 400 22.72 26.76 17.14
C ASP A 400 22.71 28.30 17.23
N ALA A 401 22.30 28.83 18.38
CA ALA A 401 22.06 30.27 18.59
C ALA A 401 23.36 31.10 18.70
N ASP A 402 24.51 30.44 18.76
CA ASP A 402 25.81 31.09 18.68
C ASP A 402 26.09 31.40 17.20
N ILE A 403 25.49 32.50 16.75
CA ILE A 403 25.75 33.17 15.47
C ILE A 403 27.27 33.30 15.33
N ARG A 404 27.90 32.36 14.62
CA ARG A 404 29.21 32.60 14.04
C ARG A 404 28.98 33.67 12.99
N ASP A 405 29.76 34.75 13.04
CA ASP A 405 29.70 35.81 12.04
C ASP A 405 30.14 35.23 10.69
N PHE A 406 29.17 34.71 9.91
CA PHE A 406 29.42 34.01 8.66
C PHE A 406 29.97 34.94 7.57
N ALA A 407 29.76 36.26 7.70
CA ALA A 407 30.38 37.27 6.85
C ALA A 407 31.91 37.30 7.00
N ALA A 408 32.47 36.77 8.09
CA ALA A 408 33.92 36.67 8.29
C ALA A 408 34.58 35.51 7.49
N TYR A 409 33.78 34.58 6.96
CA TYR A 409 34.24 33.40 6.21
C TYR A 409 33.76 33.38 4.75
N GLU A 410 32.96 34.36 4.32
CA GLU A 410 32.71 34.60 2.90
C GLU A 410 34.05 34.90 2.21
N VAL A 411 34.59 33.89 1.53
CA VAL A 411 35.66 34.09 0.56
C VAL A 411 35.07 34.99 -0.51
N PRO A 412 35.70 36.14 -0.84
CA PRO A 412 35.19 37.02 -1.89
C PRO A 412 34.87 36.19 -3.14
N GLU A 413 33.69 36.40 -3.72
CA GLU A 413 33.39 35.97 -5.08
C GLU A 413 34.33 36.71 -6.02
N GLU A 414 35.58 36.24 -6.11
CA GLU A 414 36.35 36.48 -7.30
C GLU A 414 35.70 35.60 -8.38
N ASP A 415 34.86 36.22 -9.21
CA ASP A 415 34.51 35.72 -10.54
C ASP A 415 35.80 35.59 -11.35
N ILE A 416 36.62 34.58 -11.04
CA ILE A 416 37.83 34.33 -11.80
C ILE A 416 37.41 33.56 -13.04
N ASP A 417 37.32 34.29 -14.15
CA ASP A 417 37.11 33.72 -15.47
C ASP A 417 38.07 32.53 -15.68
N PRO A 418 37.55 31.30 -15.88
CA PRO A 418 38.36 30.11 -16.11
C PRO A 418 39.33 30.27 -17.30
N GLU A 419 39.02 31.15 -18.25
CA GLU A 419 39.90 31.46 -19.39
C GLU A 419 41.14 32.26 -18.98
N VAL A 420 41.08 33.00 -17.87
CA VAL A 420 42.19 33.80 -17.33
C VAL A 420 43.17 32.94 -16.53
N LEU A 421 42.67 31.99 -15.72
CA LEU A 421 43.52 31.12 -14.90
C LEU A 421 44.14 29.95 -15.69
N TRP A 422 43.45 29.44 -16.72
CA TRP A 422 43.89 28.24 -17.45
C TRP A 422 43.77 28.34 -18.98
N PRO A 423 44.51 29.25 -19.63
CA PRO A 423 44.36 29.58 -21.06
C PRO A 423 44.69 28.44 -22.04
N ASN A 424 45.25 27.32 -21.58
CA ASN A 424 45.73 26.22 -22.42
C ASN A 424 45.09 24.86 -22.11
N ILE A 425 43.95 24.81 -21.41
CA ILE A 425 43.32 23.55 -21.04
C ILE A 425 42.44 23.00 -22.19
N HIS A 426 42.70 21.75 -22.57
CA HIS A 426 41.95 21.04 -23.61
C HIS A 426 40.56 20.58 -23.12
N SER A 427 39.62 20.53 -24.07
CA SER A 427 38.16 20.31 -23.95
C SER A 427 37.65 19.44 -22.77
N PRO A 428 38.20 18.24 -22.47
CA PRO A 428 37.63 17.40 -21.40
C PRO A 428 37.84 17.96 -19.98
N LEU A 429 38.93 18.70 -19.76
CA LEU A 429 39.30 19.24 -18.45
C LEU A 429 38.59 20.56 -18.15
N LYS A 430 38.00 21.23 -19.16
CA LYS A 430 37.21 22.47 -18.94
C LYS A 430 35.95 22.19 -18.12
N HIS A 431 35.36 20.99 -18.24
CA HIS A 431 34.22 20.53 -17.44
C HIS A 431 34.58 20.24 -15.97
N LEU A 432 35.87 20.03 -15.66
CA LEU A 432 36.36 19.82 -14.30
C LEU A 432 36.80 21.13 -13.63
N LEU A 433 36.69 22.27 -14.32
CA LEU A 433 37.15 23.57 -13.84
C LEU A 433 35.96 24.49 -13.57
N GLY A 434 35.69 24.65 -12.29
CA GLY A 434 34.63 25.46 -11.67
C GLY A 434 34.62 25.18 -10.16
N ARG A 435 33.77 25.85 -9.38
CA ARG A 435 33.53 25.42 -7.99
C ARG A 435 32.86 24.04 -8.05
N TRP A 436 33.58 23.01 -7.61
CA TRP A 436 33.01 21.68 -7.44
C TRP A 436 32.20 21.67 -6.14
N HIS A 437 30.88 21.59 -6.26
CA HIS A 437 29.95 21.59 -5.12
C HIS A 437 29.71 20.18 -4.55
N GLY A 438 30.41 19.15 -5.06
CA GLY A 438 30.53 17.87 -4.39
C GLY A 438 29.39 16.89 -4.60
N PHE A 439 28.93 16.69 -5.83
CA PHE A 439 28.22 15.47 -6.22
C PHE A 439 28.69 14.98 -7.58
#